data_AF-A0A831PQF4-F1
#
_entry.id   AF-A0A831PQF4-F1
#
_cell.length_a   1.000
_cell.length_b   1.000
_cell.length_c   1.000
_cell.angle_alpha   90.00
_cell.angle_beta   90.00
_cell.angle_gamma   90.00
#
_symmetry.space_group_name_H-M   'P 1'
#
loop_
_entity.id
_entity.type
_entity.pdbx_description
1 polymer ?
#
loop_
_entity_poly.entity_id
_entity_poly.type
_entity_poly.pdbx_seq_one_letter_code
_entity_poly.pdbx_strand_id
1 'polypeptide(L)'
;MTKILLVEDNEMNRDMLSRRLERKGFTVVCAVDGAEAVAMAQSAAPQIVLMDMNLPVLDGWEATRQIKASLPALPVIGLTAHAMAGDQEKCLAAG
;
A
#
# COMPACT_ATOMS: atom_id res chain seq x y z
N MET A 1 7.33 13.68 11.26
CA MET A 1 6.11 13.63 10.42
C MET A 1 6.02 12.20 9.89
N THR A 2 4.87 11.53 10.04
CA THR A 2 4.73 10.13 9.61
C THR A 2 4.58 10.08 8.09
N LYS A 3 5.44 9.30 7.43
CA LYS A 3 5.49 9.03 6.00
C LYS A 3 4.70 7.76 5.67
N ILE A 4 3.78 7.90 4.72
CA ILE A 4 2.91 6.84 4.22
C ILE A 4 3.28 6.56 2.77
N LEU A 5 3.47 5.29 2.42
CA LEU A 5 3.50 4.85 1.03
C LEU A 5 2.07 4.48 0.62
N LEU A 6 1.49 5.23 -0.30
CA LEU A 6 0.17 4.95 -0.90
C LEU A 6 0.37 4.26 -2.25
N VAL A 7 -0.19 3.06 -2.41
CA VAL A 7 -0.11 2.29 -3.65
C VAL A 7 -1.50 2.20 -4.28
N GLU A 8 -1.66 2.84 -5.43
CA GLU A 8 -2.96 2.98 -6.13
C GLU A 8 -2.69 3.33 -7.60
N ASP A 9 -3.21 2.50 -8.51
CA ASP A 9 -3.05 2.69 -9.95
C ASP A 9 -3.97 3.81 -10.49
N ASN A 10 -5.19 3.94 -9.94
CA ASN A 10 -6.13 4.97 -10.33
C ASN A 10 -5.69 6.37 -9.85
N GLU A 11 -5.39 7.25 -10.80
CA GLU A 11 -4.92 8.61 -10.53
C GLU A 11 -5.88 9.43 -9.66
N MET A 12 -7.20 9.29 -9.86
CA MET A 12 -8.20 10.05 -9.11
C MET A 12 -8.28 9.60 -7.65
N ASN A 13 -8.27 8.28 -7.41
CA ASN A 13 -8.23 7.72 -6.05
C ASN A 13 -6.94 8.12 -5.33
N ARG A 14 -5.81 8.03 -6.03
CA ARG A 14 -4.49 8.37 -5.49
C ARG A 14 -4.42 9.83 -5.08
N ASP A 15 -4.84 10.76 -5.94
CA ASP A 15 -4.87 12.21 -5.65
C ASP A 15 -5.86 12.54 -4.51
N MET A 16 -7.04 11.92 -4.50
CA MET A 16 -8.02 12.13 -3.42
C MET A 16 -7.47 11.69 -2.06
N LEU A 17 -6.90 10.48 -1.99
CA LEU A 17 -6.38 9.90 -0.76
C LEU A 17 -5.12 10.62 -0.27
N SER A 18 -4.18 10.94 -1.17
CA SER A 18 -2.96 11.66 -0.82
C SER A 18 -3.29 13.02 -0.17
N ARG A 19 -4.15 13.83 -0.81
CA ARG A 19 -4.59 15.12 -0.26
C ARG A 19 -5.31 14.99 1.07
N ARG A 20 -6.04 13.89 1.30
CA ARG A 20 -6.74 13.67 2.58
C ARG A 20 -5.74 13.35 3.70
N LEU A 21 -4.72 12.57 3.43
CA LEU A 21 -3.66 12.23 4.37
C LEU A 21 -2.72 13.43 4.63
N GLU A 22 -2.34 14.16 3.59
CA GLU A 22 -1.50 15.36 3.72
C GLU A 22 -2.17 16.45 4.57
N ARG A 23 -3.48 16.69 4.38
CA ARG A 23 -4.26 17.60 5.24
C ARG A 23 -4.32 17.17 6.70
N LYS A 24 -4.05 15.90 7.01
CA LYS A 24 -3.94 15.37 8.38
C LYS A 24 -2.51 15.43 8.92
N GLY A 25 -1.55 15.98 8.17
CA GLY A 25 -0.17 16.17 8.58
C GLY A 25 0.75 14.98 8.29
N PHE A 26 0.35 14.07 7.39
CA PHE A 26 1.20 12.99 6.90
C PHE A 26 2.04 13.43 5.71
N THR A 27 3.22 12.85 5.55
CA THR A 27 3.97 12.92 4.29
C THR A 27 3.55 11.74 3.43
N VAL A 28 3.07 11.96 2.21
CA VAL A 28 2.64 10.87 1.33
C VAL A 28 3.64 10.72 0.19
N VAL A 29 4.09 9.50 -0.03
CA VAL A 29 4.79 9.09 -1.26
C VAL A 29 3.89 8.07 -1.95
N CYS A 30 3.83 8.11 -3.28
CA CYS A 30 2.91 7.25 -4.02
C CYS A 30 3.64 6.31 -4.97
N ALA A 31 3.11 5.10 -5.12
CA ALA A 31 3.45 4.14 -6.16
C ALA A 31 2.19 3.83 -6.98
N VAL A 32 2.35 3.54 -8.28
CA VAL A 32 1.24 3.28 -9.19
C VAL A 32 1.05 1.79 -9.52
N ASP A 33 2.00 0.94 -9.13
CA ASP A 33 1.92 -0.51 -9.27
C ASP A 33 2.68 -1.22 -8.14
N GLY A 34 2.54 -2.55 -8.10
CA GLY A 34 3.18 -3.37 -7.07
C GLY A 34 4.70 -3.37 -7.14
N ALA A 35 5.31 -3.26 -8.33
CA ALA A 35 6.77 -3.30 -8.48
C ALA A 35 7.41 -2.01 -7.94
N GLU A 36 6.82 -0.86 -8.27
CA GLU A 36 7.19 0.43 -7.70
C GLU A 36 6.98 0.43 -6.18
N ALA A 37 5.88 -0.17 -5.69
CA ALA A 37 5.63 -0.28 -4.25
C ALA A 37 6.74 -1.04 -3.51
N VAL A 38 7.21 -2.18 -4.05
CA VAL A 38 8.31 -2.96 -3.46
C VAL A 38 9.61 -2.14 -3.41
N ALA A 39 9.95 -1.44 -4.50
CA ALA A 39 11.14 -0.60 -4.57
C ALA A 39 11.06 0.62 -3.63
N MET A 40 9.89 1.25 -3.53
CA MET A 40 9.66 2.42 -2.69
C MET A 40 9.57 2.08 -1.20
N ALA A 41 9.07 0.89 -0.85
CA ALA A 41 9.04 0.43 0.54
C ALA A 41 10.45 0.40 1.15
N GLN A 42 11.47 0.07 0.35
CA GLN A 42 12.87 0.08 0.79
C GLN A 42 13.50 1.48 0.71
N SER A 43 13.37 2.15 -0.44
CA SER A 43 14.09 3.42 -0.69
C SER A 43 13.49 4.63 0.05
N ALA A 44 12.16 4.68 0.19
CA ALA A 44 11.49 5.80 0.84
C ALA A 44 11.36 5.63 2.36
N ALA A 45 11.59 4.42 2.89
CA ALA A 45 11.46 4.06 4.31
C ALA A 45 10.17 4.61 4.96
N PRO A 46 8.98 4.26 4.45
CA PRO A 46 7.71 4.67 5.06
C PRO A 46 7.51 3.98 6.42
N GLN A 47 6.66 4.54 7.29
CA GLN A 47 6.25 3.86 8.52
C GLN A 47 5.05 2.95 8.32
N ILE A 48 4.32 3.11 7.21
CA ILE A 48 3.15 2.29 6.87
C ILE A 48 2.91 2.32 5.36
N VAL A 49 2.41 1.21 4.83
CA VAL A 49 1.96 1.08 3.45
C VAL A 49 0.44 0.99 3.43
N LEU A 50 -0.21 1.80 2.59
CA LEU A 50 -1.60 1.62 2.20
C LEU A 50 -1.60 1.02 0.80
N MET A 51 -2.04 -0.23 0.68
CA MET A 51 -1.88 -1.05 -0.51
C MET A 51 -3.23 -1.32 -1.15
N ASP A 52 -3.50 -0.84 -2.36
CA ASP A 52 -4.61 -1.39 -3.14
C ASP A 52 -4.33 -2.88 -3.46
N MET A 53 -5.31 -3.74 -3.18
CA MET A 53 -5.21 -5.17 -3.47
C MET A 53 -5.46 -5.48 -4.95
N ASN A 54 -6.07 -4.56 -5.70
CA ASN A 54 -6.50 -4.71 -7.09
C ASN A 54 -5.57 -3.99 -8.08
N LEU A 55 -4.26 -4.16 -7.94
CA LEU A 55 -3.27 -3.57 -8.85
C LEU A 55 -3.09 -4.36 -10.16
N PRO A 56 -2.78 -3.69 -11.28
CA PRO A 56 -2.42 -4.34 -12.53
C PRO A 56 -0.99 -4.92 -12.47
N VAL A 57 -0.72 -5.92 -13.31
CA VAL A 57 0.60 -6.57 -13.50
C VAL A 57 1.10 -7.32 -12.27
N LEU A 58 1.53 -6.61 -11.22
CA LEU A 58 1.88 -7.17 -9.92
C LEU A 58 0.80 -6.79 -8.93
N ASP A 59 0.00 -7.77 -8.51
CA ASP A 59 -1.10 -7.53 -7.59
C ASP A 59 -0.62 -7.10 -6.19
N GLY A 60 -1.50 -6.43 -5.45
CA GLY A 60 -1.16 -5.92 -4.11
C GLY A 60 -0.85 -7.04 -3.11
N TRP A 61 -1.34 -8.25 -3.36
CA TRP A 61 -1.07 -9.45 -2.56
C TRP A 61 0.41 -9.85 -2.65
N GLU A 62 0.92 -9.99 -3.87
CA GLU A 62 2.29 -10.35 -4.14
C GLU A 62 3.25 -9.23 -3.73
N ALA A 63 2.89 -7.97 -4.02
CA ALA A 63 3.65 -6.82 -3.54
C ALA A 63 3.77 -6.82 -2.00
N THR A 64 2.67 -7.11 -1.29
CA THR A 64 2.67 -7.22 0.18
C THR A 64 3.60 -8.34 0.65
N ARG A 65 3.53 -9.55 0.05
CA ARG A 65 4.43 -10.66 0.39
C ARG A 65 5.90 -10.29 0.23
N GLN A 66 6.26 -9.63 -0.87
CA GLN A 66 7.65 -9.21 -1.13
C GLN A 66 8.13 -8.12 -0.17
N ILE A 67 7.26 -7.14 0.14
CA ILE A 67 7.54 -6.11 1.14
C ILE A 67 7.77 -6.78 2.50
N LYS A 68 6.91 -7.71 2.92
CA LYS A 68 7.02 -8.40 4.22
C LYS A 68 8.21 -9.33 4.32
N ALA A 69 8.62 -9.96 3.21
CA ALA A 69 9.84 -10.75 3.17
C ALA A 69 11.10 -9.89 3.43
N SER A 70 11.10 -8.64 2.96
CA SER A 70 12.25 -7.72 3.11
C SER A 70 12.16 -6.87 4.38
N LEU A 71 10.95 -6.49 4.78
CA LEU A 71 10.63 -5.53 5.84
C LEU A 71 9.48 -6.09 6.70
N PRO A 72 9.72 -7.17 7.47
CA PRO A 72 8.66 -7.88 8.19
C PRO A 72 7.93 -7.02 9.22
N ALA A 73 8.60 -6.01 9.78
CA ALA A 73 8.03 -5.08 10.75
C ALA A 73 7.24 -3.91 10.13
N LEU A 74 7.30 -3.72 8.81
CA LEU A 74 6.57 -2.64 8.15
C LEU A 74 5.08 -2.99 8.07
N PRO A 75 4.17 -2.24 8.74
CA PRO A 75 2.75 -2.48 8.62
C PRO A 75 2.24 -2.18 7.21
N VAL A 76 1.36 -3.05 6.72
CA VAL A 76 0.66 -2.91 5.44
C VAL A 76 -0.83 -2.96 5.75
N ILE A 77 -1.59 -1.99 5.24
CA ILE A 77 -3.05 -1.97 5.29
C ILE A 77 -3.55 -2.18 3.85
N GLY A 78 -4.19 -3.32 3.61
CA GLY A 78 -4.86 -3.60 2.34
C GLY A 78 -6.12 -2.75 2.19
N LEU A 79 -6.26 -2.10 1.03
CA LEU A 79 -7.43 -1.38 0.57
C LEU A 79 -8.14 -2.28 -0.45
N THR A 80 -9.40 -2.62 -0.16
CA THR A 80 -10.24 -3.41 -1.07
C THR A 80 -11.58 -2.71 -1.23
N ALA A 81 -12.11 -2.71 -2.45
CA ALA A 81 -13.45 -2.22 -2.76
C ALA A 81 -14.56 -3.12 -2.18
N HIS A 82 -14.23 -4.37 -1.87
CA HIS A 82 -15.13 -5.34 -1.27
C HIS A 82 -14.49 -5.90 0.00
N ALA A 83 -14.97 -5.48 1.16
CA ALA A 83 -14.59 -6.08 2.43
C ALA A 83 -15.49 -7.30 2.71
N MET A 84 -15.39 -8.33 1.89
CA MET A 84 -16.10 -9.59 2.13
C MET A 84 -15.30 -10.47 3.10
N ALA A 85 -15.99 -11.39 3.80
CA ALA A 85 -15.40 -12.21 4.87
C ALA A 85 -14.14 -13.00 4.45
N GLY A 86 -13.95 -13.31 3.15
CA GLY A 86 -12.75 -13.98 2.65
C GLY A 86 -11.56 -13.07 2.34
N ASP A 87 -11.76 -11.76 2.19
CA ASP A 87 -10.66 -10.85 1.85
C ASP A 87 -9.83 -10.48 3.07
N GLN A 88 -10.44 -10.46 4.26
CA GLN A 88 -9.71 -10.31 5.53
C GLN A 88 -8.75 -11.48 5.76
N GLU A 89 -9.19 -12.72 5.54
CA GLU A 89 -8.36 -13.91 5.71
C GLU A 89 -7.17 -13.93 4.73
N LYS A 90 -7.42 -13.56 3.46
CA LYS A 90 -6.35 -13.40 2.47
C LYS A 90 -5.36 -12.30 2.88
N CYS A 91 -5.84 -11.17 3.43
CA CYS A 91 -4.98 -10.08 3.91
C CYS A 91 -4.03 -10.59 4.98
N LEU A 92 -4.56 -11.25 6.01
CA LEU A 92 -3.74 -11.81 7.08
C LEU A 92 -2.77 -12.89 6.58
N ALA A 93 -3.14 -13.66 5.56
CA ALA A 93 -2.26 -14.67 4.97
C ALA A 93 -1.11 -14.07 4.13
N ALA A 94 -1.30 -12.87 3.57
CA ALA A 94 -0.27 -12.17 2.80
C ALA A 94 0.77 -11.46 3.68
N GLY A 95 0.42 -11.16 4.94
CA GLY A 95 1.30 -10.60 5.97
C GLY A 95 0.85 -9.24 6.50
#